data_AF-A0A133V1Y4-F1
#
_entry.id   AF-A0A133V1Y4-F1
#
_cell.length_a   1.000
_cell.length_b   1.000
_cell.length_c   1.000
_cell.angle_alpha   90.00
_cell.angle_beta   90.00
_cell.angle_gamma   90.00
#
_symmetry.space_group_name_H-M   'P 1'
#
loop_
_entity.id
_entity.type
_entity.pdbx_description
1 polymer ?
#
loop_
_entity_poly.entity_id
_entity_poly.type
_entity_poly.pdbx_seq_one_letter_code
_entity_poly.pdbx_strand_id
1 'polypeptide(L)'
;MSDEALTVRIEPEWKKKIEKLAAEERETKSDVIREALIEYIQRREEREEIERTVANKFASEEISFEELARIVGYDKARRIAFYVQVAKRSFEEGL
;
A
#
# COMPACT_ATOMS: atom_id res chain seq x y z
N MET A 1 1.28 14.66 -21.95
CA MET A 1 0.69 14.99 -20.64
C MET A 1 1.26 16.33 -20.23
N SER A 2 0.46 17.25 -19.70
CA SER A 2 0.95 18.57 -19.26
C SER A 2 1.60 18.41 -17.90
N ASP A 3 2.88 18.79 -17.80
CA ASP A 3 3.56 18.83 -16.51
C ASP A 3 2.98 19.97 -15.67
N GLU A 4 2.48 19.65 -14.49
CA GLU A 4 1.96 20.61 -13.52
C GLU A 4 2.98 20.81 -12.40
N ALA A 5 3.25 22.08 -12.04
CA ALA A 5 4.20 22.42 -10.99
C ALA A 5 3.53 22.30 -9.60
N LEU A 6 4.01 21.36 -8.79
CA LEU A 6 3.59 21.21 -7.39
C LEU A 6 4.58 21.92 -6.47
N THR A 7 4.07 22.77 -5.57
CA THR A 7 4.87 23.40 -4.51
C THR A 7 4.64 22.68 -3.19
N VAL A 8 5.70 22.13 -2.61
CA VAL A 8 5.64 21.38 -1.34
C VAL A 8 6.54 22.02 -0.28
N ARG A 9 6.11 21.92 0.99
CA ARG A 9 6.93 22.32 2.13
C ARG A 9 7.62 21.08 2.68
N ILE A 10 8.93 21.13 2.78
CA ILE A 10 9.77 20.03 3.27
C ILE A 10 10.66 20.55 4.38
N GLU A 11 10.84 19.75 5.42
CA GLU A 11 11.71 20.13 6.54
C GLU A 11 13.18 20.22 6.07
N PRO A 12 14.00 21.09 6.70
CA PRO A 12 15.38 21.31 6.28
C PRO A 12 16.23 20.04 6.25
N GLU A 13 15.98 19.08 7.13
CA GLU A 13 16.70 17.81 7.16
C GLU A 13 16.46 17.00 5.88
N TRP A 14 15.19 16.85 5.48
CA TRP A 14 14.81 16.11 4.27
C TRP A 14 15.29 16.82 3.01
N LYS A 15 15.21 18.16 2.98
CA LYS A 15 15.77 18.94 1.87
C LYS A 15 17.25 18.62 1.63
N LYS A 16 18.06 18.56 2.69
CA LYS A 16 19.49 18.21 2.58
C LYS A 16 19.70 16.79 2.04
N LYS A 17 18.88 15.84 2.48
CA LYS A 17 18.94 14.44 1.99
C LYS A 17 18.59 14.35 0.50
N ILE A 18 17.53 15.02 0.06
CA ILE A 18 17.11 15.09 -1.35
C ILE A 18 18.20 15.75 -2.20
N GLU A 19 18.79 16.86 -1.73
CA GLU A 19 19.88 17.54 -2.43
C GLU A 19 21.12 16.65 -2.60
N LYS A 20 21.44 15.86 -1.56
CA LYS A 20 22.53 14.89 -1.62
C LYS A 20 22.24 13.78 -2.62
N LEU A 21 21.05 13.17 -2.57
CA LEU A 21 20.64 12.10 -3.49
C LEU A 21 20.67 12.58 -4.94
N ALA A 22 20.07 13.74 -5.21
CA ALA A 22 20.07 14.35 -6.54
C ALA A 22 21.50 14.56 -7.07
N ALA A 23 22.45 14.97 -6.21
CA ALA A 23 23.85 15.12 -6.60
C ALA A 23 24.55 13.78 -6.85
N GLU A 24 24.25 12.75 -6.05
CA GLU A 24 24.81 11.39 -6.19
C GLU A 24 24.32 10.71 -7.48
N GLU A 25 23.05 10.87 -7.81
CA GLU A 25 22.38 10.26 -8.97
C GLU A 25 22.48 11.10 -10.25
N ARG A 26 23.03 12.33 -10.15
CA ARG A 26 23.13 13.32 -11.24
C ARG A 26 21.77 13.74 -11.80
N GLU A 27 20.79 13.86 -10.91
CA GLU A 27 19.41 14.21 -11.23
C GLU A 27 19.00 15.56 -10.63
N THR A 28 17.81 16.05 -11.00
CA THR A 28 17.24 17.19 -10.31
C THR A 28 16.50 16.76 -9.04
N LYS A 29 16.32 17.68 -8.09
CA LYS A 29 15.48 17.42 -6.90
C LYS A 29 14.05 17.01 -7.27
N SER A 30 13.54 17.56 -8.37
CA SER A 30 12.21 17.24 -8.87
C SER A 30 12.13 15.81 -9.38
N ASP A 31 13.18 15.29 -10.01
CA ASP A 31 13.23 13.91 -10.51
C ASP A 31 13.25 12.93 -9.33
N VAL A 32 14.16 13.13 -8.37
CA VAL A 32 14.23 12.33 -7.14
C VAL A 32 12.88 12.31 -6.40
N ILE A 33 12.22 13.46 -6.26
CA ILE A 33 10.91 13.53 -5.61
C ILE A 33 9.84 12.82 -6.44
N ARG A 34 9.83 13.00 -7.77
CA ARG A 34 8.86 12.38 -8.67
C ARG A 34 8.97 10.87 -8.62
N GLU A 35 10.19 10.34 -8.70
CA GLU A 35 10.44 8.90 -8.64
C GLU A 35 10.01 8.31 -7.30
N ALA A 36 10.39 8.95 -6.19
CA ALA A 36 9.96 8.51 -4.86
C ALA A 36 8.44 8.51 -4.69
N LEU A 37 7.74 9.50 -5.26
CA LEU A 37 6.28 9.56 -5.23
C LEU A 37 5.63 8.47 -6.08
N ILE A 38 6.14 8.24 -7.29
CA ILE A 38 5.66 7.16 -8.17
C ILE A 38 5.85 5.81 -7.48
N GLU A 39 7.04 5.55 -6.93
CA GLU A 39 7.34 4.31 -6.22
C GLU A 39 6.43 4.13 -5.00
N TYR A 40 6.19 5.19 -4.23
CA TYR A 40 5.26 5.15 -3.10
C TYR A 40 3.84 4.75 -3.53
N ILE A 41 3.34 5.35 -4.62
CA ILE A 41 2.00 5.06 -5.15
C ILE A 41 1.94 3.61 -5.64
N GLN A 42 2.91 3.18 -6.44
CA GLN A 42 2.97 1.81 -6.97
C GLN A 42 3.01 0.76 -5.84
N ARG A 43 3.90 0.94 -4.86
CA ARG A 43 3.98 0.03 -3.70
C ARG A 43 2.69 -0.02 -2.89
N ARG A 44 1.95 1.10 -2.84
CA ARG A 44 0.65 1.16 -2.16
C ARG A 44 -0.41 0.39 -2.94
N GLU A 45 -0.48 0.58 -4.25
CA GLU A 45 -1.41 -0.15 -5.13
C GLU A 45 -1.13 -1.66 -5.12
N GLU A 46 0.14 -2.06 -5.25
CA GLU A 46 0.57 -3.47 -5.17
C GLU A 46 0.16 -4.11 -3.83
N ARG A 47 0.33 -3.37 -2.72
CA ARG A 47 -0.07 -3.86 -1.41
C ARG A 47 -1.58 -4.03 -1.30
N GLU A 48 -2.35 -3.09 -1.82
CA GLU A 48 -3.82 -3.18 -1.85
C GLU A 48 -4.28 -4.38 -2.70
N GLU A 49 -3.61 -4.66 -3.81
CA GLU A 49 -3.90 -5.82 -4.67
C GLU A 49 -3.57 -7.15 -3.98
N ILE A 50 -2.41 -7.24 -3.33
CA ILE A 50 -2.04 -8.42 -2.51
C ILE A 50 -3.07 -8.66 -1.43
N GLU A 51 -3.44 -7.61 -0.69
CA GLU A 51 -4.42 -7.72 0.40
C GLU A 51 -5.79 -8.19 -0.12
N ARG A 52 -6.26 -7.65 -1.26
CA ARG A 52 -7.50 -8.08 -1.90
C ARG A 52 -7.45 -9.55 -2.32
N THR A 53 -6.36 -9.96 -2.96
CA THR A 53 -6.17 -11.33 -3.45
C THR A 53 -6.19 -12.32 -2.29
N VAL A 54 -5.44 -12.03 -1.22
CA VAL A 54 -5.32 -12.92 -0.06
C VAL A 54 -6.64 -12.95 0.73
N ALA A 55 -7.35 -11.83 0.85
CA ALA A 55 -8.68 -11.79 1.45
C ALA A 55 -9.69 -12.67 0.70
N ASN A 56 -9.69 -12.62 -0.64
CA ASN A 56 -10.54 -13.48 -1.46
C ASN A 56 -10.22 -14.97 -1.27
N LYS A 57 -8.92 -15.33 -1.28
CA LYS A 57 -8.47 -16.70 -1.02
C LYS A 57 -8.92 -17.20 0.36
N PHE A 58 -8.83 -16.34 1.38
CA PHE A 58 -9.31 -16.68 2.72
C PHE A 58 -10.83 -16.85 2.75
N ALA A 59 -11.58 -15.98 2.07
CA ALA A 59 -13.05 -16.09 1.98
C ALA A 59 -13.50 -17.40 1.33
N SER A 60 -12.77 -17.83 0.29
CA SER A 60 -12.94 -19.10 -0.43
C SER A 60 -12.33 -20.31 0.30
N GLU A 61 -11.79 -20.14 1.51
CA GLU A 61 -11.17 -21.20 2.32
C GLU A 61 -9.95 -21.87 1.66
N GLU A 62 -9.34 -21.21 0.67
CA GLU A 62 -8.11 -21.67 -0.01
C GLU A 62 -6.85 -21.51 0.85
N ILE A 63 -6.89 -20.58 1.83
CA ILE A 63 -5.81 -20.35 2.78
C ILE A 63 -6.36 -20.29 4.21
N SER A 64 -5.55 -20.71 5.17
CA SER A 64 -5.85 -20.62 6.59
C SER A 64 -5.69 -19.19 7.13
N PHE A 65 -6.24 -18.93 8.32
CA PHE A 65 -6.01 -17.68 9.03
C PHE A 65 -4.53 -17.45 9.36
N GLU A 66 -3.79 -18.52 9.64
CA GLU A 66 -2.36 -18.42 9.94
C GLU A 66 -1.58 -17.93 8.71
N GLU A 67 -1.88 -18.48 7.53
CA GLU A 67 -1.28 -18.03 6.26
C GLU A 67 -1.65 -16.59 5.93
N LEU A 68 -2.93 -16.21 6.10
CA LEU A 68 -3.38 -14.83 5.98
C LEU A 68 -2.57 -13.90 6.92
N ALA A 69 -2.41 -14.28 8.19
CA ALA A 69 -1.66 -13.49 9.18
C ALA A 69 -0.18 -13.36 8.85
N ARG A 70 0.45 -14.38 8.26
CA ARG A 70 1.84 -14.28 7.79
C ARG A 70 2.00 -13.29 6.63
N ILE A 71 1.00 -13.16 5.77
CA ILE A 71 1.08 -12.29 4.58
C ILE A 71 0.75 -10.83 4.91
N VAL A 72 -0.37 -10.58 5.60
CA VAL A 72 -0.88 -9.21 5.83
C VAL A 72 -0.61 -8.67 7.25
N GLY A 73 -0.08 -9.51 8.14
CA GLY A 73 0.09 -9.22 9.55
C GLY A 73 -1.17 -9.52 10.38
N TYR A 74 -0.98 -9.86 11.66
CA TYR A 74 -2.03 -10.38 12.54
C TYR A 74 -3.25 -9.44 12.69
N ASP A 75 -3.02 -8.14 12.92
CA ASP A 75 -4.13 -7.20 13.13
C ASP A 75 -4.97 -7.02 11.88
N LYS A 76 -4.35 -7.06 10.70
CA LYS A 76 -5.08 -6.95 9.45
C LYS A 76 -5.80 -8.23 9.10
N ALA A 77 -5.19 -9.38 9.35
CA ALA A 77 -5.82 -10.69 9.22
C ALA A 77 -7.08 -10.79 10.08
N ARG A 78 -7.06 -10.32 11.34
CA ARG A 78 -8.25 -10.27 12.20
C ARG A 78 -9.38 -9.47 11.60
N ARG A 79 -9.10 -8.29 11.02
CA ARG A 79 -10.13 -7.45 10.38
C ARG A 79 -10.72 -8.14 9.16
N ILE A 80 -9.88 -8.70 8.30
CA ILE A 80 -10.33 -9.44 7.12
C ILE A 80 -11.22 -10.62 7.53
N ALA A 81 -10.78 -11.43 8.51
CA ALA A 81 -11.54 -12.56 8.99
C ALA A 81 -12.90 -12.16 9.56
N PHE A 82 -12.93 -11.06 10.33
CA PHE A 82 -14.18 -10.50 10.85
C PHE A 82 -15.13 -10.11 9.71
N TYR A 83 -14.66 -9.37 8.70
CA TYR A 83 -15.50 -8.97 7.57
C TYR A 83 -16.01 -10.16 6.76
N VAL A 84 -15.17 -11.17 6.52
CA VAL A 84 -15.57 -12.41 5.83
C VAL A 84 -16.64 -13.15 6.62
N GLN A 85 -16.49 -13.28 7.94
CA GLN A 85 -17.49 -13.92 8.80
C GLN A 85 -18.81 -13.16 8.83
N VAL A 86 -18.75 -11.82 8.92
CA VAL A 86 -19.95 -10.97 8.87
C VAL A 86 -20.65 -11.13 7.52
N ALA A 87 -19.91 -11.09 6.42
CA ALA A 87 -20.48 -11.28 5.08
C ALA A 87 -21.14 -12.66 4.94
N LYS A 88 -20.47 -13.75 5.37
CA LYS A 88 -21.04 -15.11 5.36
C LYS A 88 -22.35 -15.17 6.14
N ARG A 89 -22.37 -14.63 7.37
CA ARG A 89 -23.59 -14.57 8.19
C ARG A 89 -24.69 -13.77 7.54
N SER A 90 -24.39 -12.60 6.96
CA SER A 90 -25.40 -11.80 6.26
C SER A 90 -25.97 -12.50 5.03
N PHE A 91 -25.21 -13.36 4.35
CA PHE A 91 -25.72 -14.21 3.28
C PHE A 91 -26.59 -15.37 3.81
N GLU A 92 -26.21 -15.96 4.95
CA GLU A 92 -26.95 -17.06 5.59
C GLU A 92 -28.25 -16.59 6.27
N GLU A 93 -28.23 -15.37 6.83
CA GLU A 93 -29.36 -14.74 7.54
C GLU A 93 -30.32 -13.97 6.62
N GLY A 94 -30.03 -13.91 5.31
CA GLY A 94 -30.83 -13.20 4.28
C GLY A 94 -30.62 -11.68 4.31
N LEU A 95 -30.60 -10.92 3.22
CA LEU A 95 -31.55 -10.85 2.10
C LEU A 95 -32.77 -11.78 2.17
#